data_AF-A0A933TFS7-F1
#
_entry.id   AF-A0A933TFS7-F1
#
_cell.length_a   1.000
_cell.length_b   1.000
_cell.length_c   1.000
_cell.angle_alpha   90.00
_cell.angle_beta   90.00
_cell.angle_gamma   90.00
#
_symmetry.space_group_name_H-M   'P 1'
#
loop_
_entity.id
_entity.type
_entity.pdbx_description
1 polymer ?
#
loop_
_entity_poly.entity_id
_entity_poly.type
_entity_poly.pdbx_seq_one_letter_code
_entity_poly.pdbx_strand_id
1 'polypeptide(L)'
;RRQVITVYAPLDEAERASLLDDSAVLARAEAAAAEFCAMVPGSEQGLREVRVFRRGHAMPMTTVGFVTRLQPASAADLPPVYFAASDSAGEISDLAYAALNGIAAAEKALLRL
;
A
#
# COMPACT_ATOMS: atom_id res chain seq x y z
N ARG A 1 -26.20 15.46 -1.78
CA ARG A 1 -25.41 14.48 -0.99
C ARG A 1 -23.95 14.66 -1.37
N ARG A 2 -23.01 14.71 -0.41
CA ARG A 2 -21.58 14.77 -0.73
C ARG A 2 -21.13 13.40 -1.22
N GLN A 3 -20.39 13.38 -2.32
CA GLN A 3 -19.83 12.15 -2.89
C GLN A 3 -18.31 12.25 -2.77
N VAL A 4 -17.67 11.18 -2.36
CA VAL A 4 -16.22 11.08 -2.28
C VAL A 4 -15.81 9.96 -3.21
N ILE A 5 -14.93 10.29 -4.14
CA ILE A 5 -14.34 9.33 -5.07
C ILE A 5 -12.89 9.18 -4.65
N THR A 6 -12.48 7.93 -4.42
CA THR A 6 -11.09 7.60 -4.12
C THR A 6 -10.54 6.86 -5.32
N VAL A 7 -9.39 7.32 -5.80
CA VAL A 7 -8.67 6.70 -6.90
C VAL A 7 -7.28 6.30 -6.42
N TYR A 8 -6.74 5.24 -7.01
CA TYR A 8 -5.36 4.81 -6.80
C TYR A 8 -4.55 5.13 -8.04
N ALA A 9 -3.50 5.94 -7.88
CA ALA A 9 -2.57 6.31 -8.93
C ALA A 9 -1.21 5.65 -8.62
N PRO A 10 -0.92 4.46 -9.18
CA PRO A 10 0.38 3.81 -9.00
C PRO A 10 1.48 4.63 -9.67
N LEU A 11 2.67 4.59 -9.09
CA LEU A 11 3.89 5.17 -9.68
C LEU A 11 4.91 4.07 -9.87
N ASP A 12 5.71 4.20 -10.93
CA ASP A 12 6.87 3.35 -11.12
C ASP A 12 7.93 3.64 -10.04
N GLU A 13 8.78 2.65 -9.78
CA GLU A 13 9.82 2.78 -8.76
C GLU A 13 10.75 3.97 -9.02
N ALA A 14 11.08 4.25 -10.29
CA ALA A 14 11.91 5.38 -10.70
C ALA A 14 11.26 6.75 -10.37
N GLU A 15 9.93 6.81 -10.34
CA GLU A 15 9.19 8.06 -10.07
C GLU A 15 8.94 8.30 -8.59
N ARG A 16 9.16 7.29 -7.74
CA ARG A 16 8.81 7.31 -6.32
C ARG A 16 9.38 8.51 -5.56
N ALA A 17 10.61 8.92 -5.90
CA ALA A 17 11.26 10.07 -5.27
C ALA A 17 10.45 11.37 -5.45
N SER A 18 9.70 11.50 -6.54
CA SER A 18 8.87 12.67 -6.82
C SER A 18 7.66 12.80 -5.87
N LEU A 19 7.33 11.79 -5.06
CA LEU A 19 6.35 11.92 -3.98
C LEU A 19 6.83 12.86 -2.85
N LEU A 20 8.14 13.07 -2.76
CA LEU A 20 8.75 14.01 -1.80
C LEU A 20 8.74 15.45 -2.31
N ASP A 21 8.42 15.67 -3.59
CA ASP A 21 8.33 16.98 -4.21
C ASP A 21 6.87 17.43 -4.24
N ASP A 22 6.56 18.48 -3.49
CA ASP A 22 5.20 19.02 -3.40
C ASP A 22 4.67 19.55 -4.73
N SER A 23 5.54 20.11 -5.58
CA SER A 23 5.15 20.61 -6.89
C SER A 23 4.76 19.46 -7.83
N ALA A 24 5.52 18.37 -7.80
CA ALA A 24 5.24 17.17 -8.58
C ALA A 24 3.97 16.46 -8.08
N VAL A 25 3.69 16.50 -6.77
CA VAL A 25 2.45 15.95 -6.21
C VAL A 25 1.24 16.80 -6.60
N LEU A 26 1.36 18.13 -6.55
CA LEU A 26 0.28 19.04 -6.95
C LEU A 26 -0.07 18.85 -8.43
N ALA A 27 0.94 18.83 -9.32
CA ALA A 27 0.74 18.58 -10.74
C ALA A 27 0.02 17.25 -11.01
N ARG A 28 0.33 16.19 -10.26
CA ARG A 28 -0.38 14.91 -10.36
C ARG A 28 -1.83 14.99 -9.88
N ALA A 29 -2.09 15.76 -8.82
CA ALA A 29 -3.45 15.96 -8.32
C ALA A 29 -4.32 16.69 -9.35
N GLU A 30 -3.76 17.71 -9.99
CA GLU A 30 -4.42 18.47 -11.06
C GLU A 30 -4.67 17.58 -12.28
N ALA A 31 -3.68 16.79 -12.70
CA ALA A 31 -3.83 15.85 -13.81
C ALA A 31 -4.92 14.81 -13.53
N ALA A 32 -4.94 14.21 -12.33
CA ALA A 32 -5.97 13.25 -11.95
C ALA A 32 -7.37 13.87 -11.91
N ALA A 33 -7.50 15.12 -11.44
CA ALA A 33 -8.77 15.84 -11.46
C ALA A 33 -9.24 16.12 -12.89
N ALA A 34 -8.33 16.56 -13.78
CA ALA A 34 -8.64 16.81 -15.17
C ALA A 34 -9.08 15.52 -15.90
N GLU A 35 -8.37 14.41 -15.68
CA GLU A 35 -8.71 13.10 -16.25
C GLU A 35 -10.07 12.61 -15.75
N PHE A 36 -10.34 12.77 -14.45
CA PHE A 36 -11.66 12.46 -13.89
C PHE A 36 -12.77 13.30 -14.54
N CYS A 37 -12.59 14.61 -14.68
CA CYS A 37 -13.55 15.49 -15.32
C CYS A 37 -13.79 15.15 -16.79
N ALA A 38 -12.76 14.70 -17.50
CA ALA A 38 -12.87 14.22 -18.88
C ALA A 38 -13.68 12.92 -18.96
N MET A 39 -13.51 11.99 -18.01
CA MET A 39 -14.28 10.75 -17.94
C MET A 39 -15.74 10.97 -17.50
N VAL A 40 -16.00 12.01 -16.69
CA VAL A 40 -17.33 12.32 -16.15
C VAL A 40 -17.70 13.76 -16.50
N PRO A 41 -18.24 14.02 -17.71
CA PRO A 41 -18.58 15.37 -18.16
C PRO A 41 -19.51 16.11 -17.19
N GLY A 42 -19.22 17.39 -16.94
CA GLY A 42 -19.98 18.25 -16.02
C GLY A 42 -19.64 18.08 -14.53
N SER A 43 -18.76 17.13 -14.17
CA SER A 43 -18.33 16.94 -12.78
C SER A 43 -17.45 18.07 -12.23
N GLU A 44 -16.79 18.83 -13.11
CA GLU A 44 -15.96 20.00 -12.78
C GLU A 44 -16.70 21.06 -11.96
N GLN A 45 -17.99 21.28 -12.22
CA GLN A 45 -18.82 22.24 -11.48
C GLN A 45 -19.07 21.80 -10.02
N GLY A 46 -18.96 20.50 -9.76
CA GLY A 46 -19.18 19.87 -8.46
C GLY A 46 -17.91 19.54 -7.69
N LEU A 47 -16.74 19.57 -8.34
CA LEU A 47 -15.47 19.25 -7.69
C LEU A 47 -15.09 20.37 -6.70
N ARG A 48 -15.02 20.02 -5.41
CA ARG A 48 -14.73 20.99 -4.34
C ARG A 48 -13.32 20.87 -3.77
N GLU A 49 -12.76 19.67 -3.78
CA GLU A 49 -11.51 19.39 -3.10
C GLU A 49 -10.87 18.14 -3.70
N VAL A 50 -9.53 18.16 -3.79
CA VAL A 50 -8.70 17.00 -4.10
C VAL A 50 -7.74 16.80 -2.94
N ARG A 51 -7.68 15.59 -2.38
CA ARG A 51 -6.74 15.23 -1.31
C ARG A 51 -5.82 14.12 -1.80
N VAL A 52 -4.52 14.34 -1.67
CA VAL A 52 -3.52 13.33 -2.03
C VAL A 52 -2.95 12.67 -0.78
N PHE A 53 -3.01 11.35 -0.75
CA PHE A 53 -2.36 10.54 0.29
C PHE A 53 -1.16 9.83 -0.32
N ARG A 54 0.05 10.21 0.12
CA ARG A 54 1.30 9.72 -0.46
C ARG A 54 1.71 8.41 0.20
N ARG A 55 2.08 7.41 -0.60
CA ARG A 55 2.59 6.11 -0.15
C ARG A 55 3.74 5.67 -1.05
N GLY A 56 4.97 5.82 -0.57
CA GLY A 56 6.15 5.40 -1.35
C GLY A 56 6.28 3.88 -1.50
N HIS A 57 5.77 3.12 -0.54
CA HIS A 57 5.79 1.64 -0.52
C HIS A 57 4.40 1.15 -0.11
N ALA A 58 3.41 1.38 -0.96
CA ALA A 58 2.01 1.06 -0.65
C ALA A 58 1.75 -0.45 -0.57
N MET A 59 2.47 -1.22 -1.39
CA MET A 59 2.35 -2.67 -1.51
C MET A 59 3.76 -3.28 -1.64
N PRO A 60 3.99 -4.49 -1.13
CA PRO A 60 5.19 -5.25 -1.46
C PRO A 60 5.20 -5.56 -2.96
N MET A 61 6.38 -5.54 -3.58
CA MET A 61 6.55 -5.98 -4.96
C MET A 61 7.13 -7.39 -4.98
N THR A 62 6.48 -8.30 -5.69
CA THR A 62 7.00 -9.64 -5.93
C THR A 62 8.05 -9.58 -7.02
N THR A 63 9.30 -9.84 -6.64
CA THR A 63 10.43 -9.91 -7.57
C THR A 63 10.79 -11.37 -7.85
N VAL A 64 11.66 -11.60 -8.84
CA VAL A 64 12.13 -12.96 -9.16
C VAL A 64 12.79 -13.59 -7.94
N GLY A 65 12.29 -14.75 -7.52
CA GLY A 65 12.77 -15.46 -6.33
C GLY A 65 12.12 -15.00 -5.02
N PHE A 66 11.18 -14.06 -5.04
CA PHE A 66 10.49 -13.61 -3.82
C PHE A 66 9.75 -14.78 -3.15
N VAL A 67 8.80 -15.41 -3.85
CA VAL A 67 7.98 -16.51 -3.31
C VAL A 67 8.81 -17.75 -2.96
N THR A 68 9.85 -18.05 -3.75
CA THR A 68 10.60 -19.31 -3.60
C THR A 68 11.81 -19.23 -2.68
N ARG A 69 12.34 -18.03 -2.41
CA ARG A 69 13.57 -17.84 -1.62
C ARG A 69 13.39 -16.82 -0.51
N LEU A 70 13.01 -15.58 -0.86
CA LEU A 70 12.99 -14.47 0.09
C LEU A 70 11.87 -14.62 1.12
N GLN A 71 10.68 -14.99 0.67
CA GLN A 71 9.51 -15.09 1.51
C GLN A 71 9.65 -16.23 2.56
N PRO A 72 10.05 -17.47 2.21
CA PRO A 72 10.34 -18.51 3.21
C PRO A 72 11.43 -18.10 4.21
N ALA A 73 12.47 -17.38 3.75
CA ALA A 73 13.51 -16.87 4.63
C ALA A 73 12.98 -15.77 5.59
N SER A 74 12.07 -14.91 5.12
CA SER A 74 11.45 -13.87 5.93
C SER A 74 10.38 -14.39 6.90
N ALA A 75 9.80 -15.56 6.63
CA ALA A 75 8.85 -16.24 7.51
C ALA A 75 9.52 -16.93 8.71
N ALA A 76 10.85 -17.07 8.69
CA ALA A 76 11.59 -17.78 9.72
C ALA A 76 11.72 -16.91 10.98
N ASP A 77 11.02 -17.30 12.04
CA ASP A 77 11.15 -16.66 13.35
C ASP A 77 12.57 -16.81 13.92
N LEU A 78 13.02 -15.79 14.63
CA LEU A 78 14.31 -15.76 15.34
C LEU A 78 14.06 -15.48 16.83
N PRO A 79 13.70 -16.49 17.64
CA PRO A 79 13.33 -16.28 19.03
C PRO A 79 14.36 -15.44 19.79
N PRO A 80 13.94 -14.42 20.56
CA PRO A 80 12.55 -14.11 20.94
C PRO A 80 11.77 -13.21 19.94
N VAL A 81 12.27 -13.03 18.72
CA VAL A 81 11.62 -12.24 17.66
C VAL A 81 10.73 -13.13 16.79
N TYR A 82 9.47 -12.72 16.61
CA TYR A 82 8.48 -13.40 15.80
C TYR A 82 7.94 -12.45 14.74
N PHE A 83 7.93 -12.88 13.48
CA PHE A 83 7.48 -12.06 12.36
C PHE A 83 5.97 -12.25 12.12
N ALA A 84 5.28 -11.15 11.79
CA ALA A 84 3.81 -11.10 11.73
C ALA A 84 3.27 -10.40 10.47
N ALA A 85 4.13 -9.96 9.56
CA ALA A 85 3.67 -9.28 8.34
C ALA A 85 3.08 -10.31 7.37
N SER A 86 1.89 -10.03 6.81
CA SER A 86 1.26 -10.87 5.78
C SER A 86 2.17 -11.12 4.58
N ASP A 87 2.96 -10.12 4.21
CA ASP A 87 3.93 -10.19 3.11
C ASP A 87 5.02 -11.24 3.34
N SER A 88 5.40 -11.46 4.61
CA SER A 88 6.38 -12.48 5.00
C SER A 88 5.77 -13.88 5.11
N ALA A 89 4.45 -13.98 5.29
CA ALA A 89 3.77 -15.24 5.59
C ALA A 89 3.41 -16.09 4.36
N GLY A 90 3.54 -15.57 3.13
CA GLY A 90 3.07 -16.30 1.94
C GLY A 90 1.67 -15.96 1.49
N GLU A 91 0.98 -15.09 2.22
CA GLU A 91 -0.44 -14.85 2.08
C GLU A 91 -0.74 -13.59 1.26
N ILE A 92 -2.03 -13.29 1.08
CA ILE A 92 -2.45 -12.07 0.42
C ILE A 92 -2.10 -10.88 1.33
N SER A 93 -1.49 -9.84 0.74
CA SER A 93 -1.23 -8.57 1.40
C SER A 93 -2.55 -7.82 1.64
N ASP A 94 -3.30 -8.24 2.65
CA ASP A 94 -4.52 -7.59 3.11
C ASP A 94 -4.58 -7.46 4.64
N LEU A 95 -5.61 -6.75 5.10
CA LEU A 95 -5.80 -6.48 6.53
C LEU A 95 -6.17 -7.74 7.33
N ALA A 96 -6.90 -8.68 6.73
CA ALA A 96 -7.36 -9.88 7.41
C ALA A 96 -6.17 -10.81 7.72
N TYR A 97 -5.33 -11.07 6.73
CA TYR A 97 -4.12 -11.88 6.92
C TYR A 97 -3.10 -11.17 7.80
N ALA A 98 -2.96 -9.84 7.72
CA ALA A 98 -2.11 -9.11 8.66
C ALA A 98 -2.54 -9.33 10.13
N ALA A 99 -3.85 -9.31 10.39
CA ALA A 99 -4.38 -9.57 11.73
C ALA A 99 -4.16 -11.01 12.19
N LEU A 100 -4.44 -11.99 11.32
CA LEU A 100 -4.25 -13.42 11.63
C LEU A 100 -2.78 -13.74 11.93
N ASN A 101 -1.84 -13.21 11.14
CA ASN A 101 -0.41 -13.38 11.38
C ASN A 101 0.05 -12.72 12.68
N GLY A 102 -0.51 -11.55 13.02
CA GLY A 102 -0.29 -10.91 14.32
C GLY A 102 -0.67 -11.80 15.50
N ILE A 103 -1.83 -12.44 15.43
CA ILE A 103 -2.30 -13.39 16.45
C ILE A 103 -1.35 -14.61 16.53
N ALA A 104 -1.02 -15.21 15.39
CA ALA A 104 -0.15 -16.37 15.34
C ALA A 104 1.26 -16.07 15.91
N ALA A 105 1.82 -14.90 15.61
CA ALA A 105 3.09 -14.48 16.17
C ALA A 105 3.03 -14.30 17.70
N ALA A 106 1.94 -13.73 18.22
CA ALA A 106 1.72 -13.58 19.65
C ALA A 106 1.59 -14.95 20.37
N GLU A 107 0.86 -15.90 19.78
CA GLU A 107 0.72 -17.27 20.32
C GLU A 107 2.08 -17.98 20.38
N LYS A 108 2.89 -17.88 19.32
CA LYS A 108 4.24 -18.45 19.29
C LYS A 108 5.14 -17.86 20.38
N ALA A 109 5.01 -16.55 20.64
CA ALA A 109 5.75 -15.88 21.69
C ALA A 109 5.32 -16.39 23.09
N LEU A 110 4.01 -16.58 23.30
CA LEU A 110 3.48 -17.10 24.57
C LEU A 110 3.89 -18.55 24.86
N LEU A 111 3.98 -19.41 23.84
CA LEU A 111 4.41 -20.82 23.99
C LEU A 111 5.88 -20.99 24.39
N ARG A 112 6.67 -19.91 24.34
CA ARG A 112 8.12 -19.90 24.58
C ARG A 112 8.53 -19.08 25.81
N LEU A 113 7.56 -18.50 26.52
CA LEU A 113 7.69 -17.96 27.87
C LEU A 113 7.52 -19.08 28.91
#